data_AF-A0A2M6WJY3-F1
#
_entry.id   AF-A0A2M6WJY3-F1
#
_cell.length_a   1.000
_cell.length_b   1.000
_cell.length_c   1.000
_cell.angle_alpha   90.00
_cell.angle_beta   90.00
_cell.angle_gamma   90.00
#
_symmetry.space_group_name_H-M   'P 1'
#
loop_
_entity.id
_entity.type
_entity.pdbx_description
1 polymer ?
#
loop_
_entity_poly.entity_id
_entity_poly.type
_entity_poly.pdbx_seq_one_letter_code
_entity_poly.pdbx_strand_id
1 'polypeptide(L)'
;MASYKKNQSIAQYQKFIEKVYAVPGDRNFSLEEILVQHQRFTMRALKGIRKNDQKKLKFNLLDSFSWSFTIANRLHFSLENILWQRFSYLCSYCASVPCICKIKKVKKRRKIIVDNTKRPKSLKGFQKMFNEIYPKEGRTLEHAGIHLAEESGEVSEAVHAFLTNQTNRKERFLNIKEELADYISCSFGVANSSDIDIAEGLSDLFYNNCLACHKAPCKCTLDSITNFPS
;
A
#
# COMPACT_ATOMS: atom_id res chain seq x y z
N MET A 1 17.22 18.70 0.62
CA MET A 1 16.89 17.48 -0.15
C MET A 1 15.52 16.97 0.30
N ALA A 2 14.77 16.31 -0.58
CA ALA A 2 13.57 15.60 -0.13
C ALA A 2 13.99 14.52 0.88
N SER A 3 13.19 14.31 1.93
CA SER A 3 13.42 13.25 2.90
C SER A 3 12.10 12.91 3.58
N TYR A 4 11.93 11.62 3.88
CA TYR A 4 10.86 11.13 4.73
C TYR A 4 11.43 10.85 6.13
N LYS A 5 10.63 11.11 7.17
CA LYS A 5 10.98 10.82 8.58
C LYS A 5 9.94 9.89 9.18
N LYS A 6 10.37 8.93 9.99
CA LYS A 6 9.51 7.89 10.59
C LYS A 6 8.31 8.36 11.43
N ASN A 7 8.24 9.63 11.83
CA ASN A 7 7.11 10.20 12.57
C ASN A 7 6.07 10.90 11.67
N GLN A 8 6.28 10.94 10.36
CA GLN A 8 5.43 11.63 9.41
C GLN A 8 4.15 10.85 9.06
N SER A 9 3.15 11.58 8.57
CA SER A 9 1.87 11.06 8.12
C SER A 9 1.96 10.32 6.77
N ILE A 10 0.90 9.60 6.42
CA ILE A 10 0.77 8.95 5.11
C ILE A 10 0.76 10.02 4.00
N ALA A 11 0.05 11.13 4.20
CA ALA A 11 0.03 12.24 3.25
C ALA A 11 1.41 12.89 3.06
N GLN A 12 2.21 12.97 4.12
CA GLN A 12 3.59 13.46 4.03
C GLN A 12 4.49 12.49 3.27
N TYR A 13 4.35 11.17 3.51
CA TYR A 13 5.05 10.15 2.74
C TYR A 13 4.66 10.19 1.26
N GLN A 14 3.37 10.35 0.97
CA GLN A 14 2.85 10.45 -0.39
C GLN A 14 3.46 11.63 -1.16
N LYS A 15 3.53 12.81 -0.53
CA LYS A 15 4.21 13.99 -1.09
C LYS A 15 5.71 13.78 -1.28
N PHE A 16 6.35 12.99 -0.42
CA PHE A 16 7.75 12.62 -0.61
C PHE A 16 7.91 11.76 -1.87
N ILE A 17 7.10 10.71 -2.04
CA ILE A 17 7.10 9.87 -3.23
C ILE A 17 6.80 10.66 -4.51
N GLU A 18 5.85 11.60 -4.45
CA GLU A 18 5.56 12.53 -5.54
C GLU A 18 6.80 13.34 -5.94
N LYS A 19 7.53 13.93 -4.98
CA LYS A 19 8.76 14.69 -5.25
C LYS A 19 9.88 13.84 -5.87
N VAL A 20 9.99 12.58 -5.46
CA VAL A 20 11.03 11.68 -6.00
C VAL A 20 10.63 11.17 -7.38
N TYR A 21 9.38 10.76 -7.57
CA TYR A 21 8.99 9.93 -8.70
C TYR A 21 7.94 10.52 -9.64
N ALA A 22 7.24 11.62 -9.34
CA ALA A 22 6.15 12.11 -10.21
C ALA A 22 6.63 12.47 -11.62
N VAL A 23 7.58 13.39 -11.76
CA VAL A 23 8.09 13.82 -13.08
C VAL A 23 8.67 12.67 -13.91
N PRO A 24 9.60 11.83 -13.39
CA PRO A 24 10.11 10.70 -14.17
C PRO A 24 9.05 9.61 -14.36
N GLY A 25 8.16 9.41 -13.38
CA GLY A 25 7.01 8.52 -13.47
C GLY A 25 6.13 8.88 -14.67
N ASP A 26 5.71 10.14 -14.75
CA ASP A 26 4.83 10.67 -15.80
C ASP A 26 5.47 10.68 -17.18
N ARG A 27 6.80 10.82 -17.24
CA ARG A 27 7.54 10.81 -18.52
C ARG A 27 7.89 9.42 -19.01
N ASN A 28 8.20 8.50 -18.10
CA ASN A 28 8.84 7.23 -18.42
C ASN A 28 7.94 6.01 -18.19
N PHE A 29 6.77 6.16 -17.56
CA PHE A 29 5.90 5.04 -17.19
C PHE A 29 4.42 5.30 -17.48
N SER A 30 3.78 4.35 -18.15
CA SER A 30 2.31 4.22 -18.19
C SER A 30 1.77 3.79 -16.81
N LEU A 31 0.45 3.86 -16.63
CA LEU A 31 -0.17 3.38 -15.39
C LEU A 31 -0.01 1.86 -15.26
N GLU A 32 -0.07 1.14 -16.38
CA GLU A 32 0.15 -0.30 -16.47
C GLU A 32 1.58 -0.68 -16.08
N GLU A 33 2.58 0.09 -16.52
CA GLU A 33 3.98 -0.16 -16.15
C GLU A 33 4.23 0.09 -14.65
N ILE A 34 3.61 1.12 -14.07
CA ILE A 34 3.63 1.36 -12.62
C ILE A 34 2.98 0.17 -11.89
N LEU A 35 1.85 -0.33 -12.39
CA LEU A 35 1.15 -1.48 -11.82
C LEU A 35 1.99 -2.77 -11.90
N VAL A 36 2.71 -2.98 -13.00
CA VAL A 36 3.63 -4.12 -13.15
C VAL A 36 4.75 -4.06 -12.11
N GLN A 37 5.33 -2.88 -11.84
CA GLN A 37 6.33 -2.75 -10.77
C GLN A 37 5.72 -3.03 -9.39
N HIS A 38 4.54 -2.46 -9.11
CA HIS A 38 3.80 -2.75 -7.90
C HIS A 38 3.63 -4.28 -7.67
N GLN A 39 3.08 -4.99 -8.66
CA GLN A 39 2.87 -6.44 -8.59
C GLN A 39 4.20 -7.21 -8.48
N ARG A 40 5.22 -6.83 -9.25
CA ARG A 40 6.56 -7.45 -9.22
C ARG A 40 7.13 -7.45 -7.80
N PHE A 41 7.10 -6.30 -7.12
CA PHE A 41 7.61 -6.19 -5.75
C PHE A 41 6.70 -6.91 -4.75
N THR A 42 5.37 -6.88 -4.92
CA THR A 42 4.46 -7.68 -4.10
C THR A 42 4.81 -9.16 -4.18
N MET A 43 4.94 -9.72 -5.39
CA MET A 43 5.26 -11.14 -5.57
C MET A 43 6.65 -11.51 -5.01
N ARG A 44 7.61 -10.58 -5.04
CA ARG A 44 8.93 -10.76 -4.40
C ARG A 44 8.84 -10.75 -2.87
N ALA A 45 7.99 -9.91 -2.29
CA ALA A 45 7.71 -9.94 -0.85
C ALA A 45 7.12 -11.30 -0.45
N LEU A 46 6.15 -11.83 -1.22
CA LEU A 46 5.56 -13.16 -0.99
C LEU A 46 6.59 -14.29 -1.13
N LYS A 47 7.52 -14.18 -2.08
CA LYS A 47 8.66 -15.10 -2.17
C LYS A 47 9.55 -15.03 -0.93
N GLY A 48 9.72 -13.84 -0.34
CA GLY A 48 10.38 -13.64 0.95
C GLY A 48 9.70 -14.43 2.07
N ILE A 49 8.37 -14.33 2.19
CA ILE A 49 7.56 -15.13 3.13
C ILE A 49 7.81 -16.63 2.92
N ARG A 50 7.59 -17.12 1.69
CA ARG A 50 7.72 -18.55 1.35
C ARG A 50 9.12 -19.11 1.64
N LYS A 51 10.16 -18.29 1.51
CA LYS A 51 11.56 -18.69 1.76
C LYS A 51 12.04 -18.36 3.18
N ASN A 52 11.17 -17.82 4.04
CA ASN A 52 11.53 -17.28 5.35
C ASN A 52 12.71 -16.28 5.30
N ASP A 53 12.80 -15.49 4.23
CA ASP A 53 13.84 -14.47 4.03
C ASP A 53 13.30 -13.10 4.46
N GLN A 54 13.49 -12.78 5.74
CA GLN A 54 12.96 -11.56 6.36
C GLN A 54 13.53 -10.28 5.75
N LYS A 55 14.79 -10.31 5.30
CA LYS A 55 15.42 -9.14 4.65
C LYS A 55 14.73 -8.85 3.32
N LYS A 56 14.53 -9.89 2.48
CA LYS A 56 13.81 -9.73 1.21
C LYS A 56 12.35 -9.39 1.41
N LEU A 57 11.69 -10.00 2.39
CA LEU A 57 10.31 -9.63 2.73
C LEU A 57 10.23 -8.14 3.04
N LYS A 58 11.04 -7.64 3.98
CA LYS A 58 11.05 -6.23 4.37
C LYS A 58 11.31 -5.31 3.18
N PHE A 59 12.39 -5.54 2.44
CA PHE A 59 12.73 -4.68 1.30
C PHE A 59 11.60 -4.62 0.26
N ASN A 60 11.13 -5.78 -0.20
CA ASN A 60 10.17 -5.86 -1.29
C ASN A 60 8.75 -5.42 -0.87
N LEU A 61 8.35 -5.65 0.38
CA LEU A 61 7.09 -5.15 0.92
C LEU A 61 7.07 -3.62 0.97
N LEU A 62 8.18 -3.01 1.41
CA LEU A 62 8.31 -1.55 1.50
C LEU A 62 8.35 -0.91 0.11
N ASP A 63 9.00 -1.54 -0.86
CA ASP A 63 9.02 -1.04 -2.24
C ASP A 63 7.65 -1.20 -2.91
N SER A 64 6.99 -2.35 -2.79
CA SER A 64 5.63 -2.54 -3.32
C SER A 64 4.63 -1.59 -2.65
N PHE A 65 4.75 -1.36 -1.34
CA PHE A 65 4.00 -0.34 -0.63
C PHE A 65 4.23 1.03 -1.26
N SER A 66 5.48 1.40 -1.57
CA SER A 66 5.80 2.69 -2.20
C SER A 66 5.24 2.84 -3.62
N TRP A 67 5.23 1.77 -4.41
CA TRP A 67 4.62 1.78 -5.74
C TRP A 67 3.11 2.05 -5.71
N SER A 68 2.39 1.63 -4.66
CA SER A 68 0.97 1.98 -4.49
C SER A 68 0.76 3.50 -4.31
N PHE A 69 1.73 4.21 -3.72
CA PHE A 69 1.70 5.68 -3.62
C PHE A 69 1.97 6.33 -4.98
N THR A 70 2.82 5.72 -5.82
CA THR A 70 3.02 6.17 -7.19
C THR A 70 1.74 6.03 -8.02
N ILE A 71 1.01 4.91 -7.88
CA ILE A 71 -0.33 4.72 -8.48
C ILE A 71 -1.28 5.82 -7.99
N ALA A 72 -1.36 6.02 -6.67
CA ALA A 72 -2.24 7.03 -6.10
C ALA A 72 -1.89 8.46 -6.54
N ASN A 73 -0.61 8.80 -6.67
CA ASN A 73 -0.16 10.09 -7.17
C ASN A 73 -0.55 10.29 -8.64
N ARG A 74 -0.34 9.28 -9.49
CA ARG A 74 -0.75 9.30 -10.91
C ARG A 74 -2.25 9.51 -11.08
N LEU A 75 -3.05 8.96 -10.16
CA LEU A 75 -4.51 9.08 -10.18
C LEU A 75 -5.04 10.22 -9.28
N HIS A 76 -4.16 11.03 -8.70
CA HIS A 76 -4.49 12.13 -7.78
C HIS A 76 -5.38 11.74 -6.59
N PHE A 77 -5.15 10.56 -6.04
CA PHE A 77 -5.81 10.02 -4.87
C PHE A 77 -5.10 10.43 -3.58
N SER A 78 -5.86 10.82 -2.55
CA SER A 78 -5.30 10.97 -1.19
C SER A 78 -5.41 9.64 -0.45
N LEU A 79 -4.33 8.88 -0.36
CA LEU A 79 -4.34 7.55 0.27
C LEU A 79 -4.74 7.62 1.75
N GLU A 80 -4.21 8.61 2.48
CA GLU A 80 -4.56 8.78 3.90
C GLU A 80 -6.06 9.02 4.10
N ASN A 81 -6.70 9.82 3.23
CA ASN A 81 -8.14 10.06 3.29
C ASN A 81 -8.92 8.81 2.89
N ILE A 82 -8.52 8.11 1.83
CA ILE A 82 -9.15 6.87 1.38
C ILE A 82 -9.13 5.82 2.50
N LEU A 83 -7.97 5.59 3.11
CA LEU A 83 -7.80 4.65 4.22
C LEU A 83 -8.67 5.03 5.40
N TRP A 84 -8.69 6.31 5.79
CA TRP A 84 -9.49 6.75 6.93
C TRP A 84 -10.99 6.63 6.69
N GLN A 85 -11.46 6.96 5.49
CA GLN A 85 -12.89 6.82 5.14
C GLN A 85 -13.33 5.36 5.14
N ARG A 86 -12.48 4.45 4.65
CA ARG A 86 -12.79 3.01 4.59
C ARG A 86 -12.61 2.31 5.95
N PHE A 87 -11.57 2.67 6.69
CA PHE A 87 -11.12 2.03 7.93
C PHE A 87 -10.98 3.07 9.04
N SER A 88 -12.09 3.69 9.44
CA SER A 88 -12.13 4.66 10.54
C SER A 88 -12.08 3.96 11.91
N TYR A 89 -10.97 3.27 12.17
CA TYR A 89 -10.72 2.48 13.37
C TYR A 89 -11.59 1.23 13.51
N LEU A 90 -12.24 0.79 12.44
CA LEU A 90 -13.14 -0.36 12.41
C LEU A 90 -12.90 -1.18 11.14
N CYS A 91 -13.18 -2.48 11.20
CA CYS A 91 -13.19 -3.32 9.99
C CYS A 91 -14.23 -2.80 8.99
N SER A 92 -13.81 -2.65 7.72
CA SER A 92 -14.63 -2.13 6.62
C SER A 92 -15.88 -2.98 6.32
N TYR A 93 -15.95 -4.23 6.79
CA TYR A 93 -17.09 -5.14 6.61
C TYR A 93 -17.99 -5.24 7.84
N CYS A 94 -17.43 -5.66 8.98
CA CYS A 94 -18.21 -5.95 10.18
C CYS A 94 -18.35 -4.76 11.15
N ALA A 95 -17.67 -3.64 10.87
CA ALA A 95 -17.65 -2.45 11.71
C ALA A 95 -17.29 -2.75 13.18
N SER A 96 -16.31 -3.63 13.41
CA SER A 96 -15.83 -4.00 14.75
C SER A 96 -14.30 -3.92 14.84
N VAL A 97 -13.83 -3.78 16.08
CA VAL A 97 -12.43 -3.86 16.51
C VAL A 97 -12.39 -4.77 17.76
N PRO A 98 -11.63 -5.87 17.77
CA PRO A 98 -11.02 -6.51 16.60
C PRO A 98 -12.08 -7.03 15.61
N CYS A 99 -11.66 -7.26 14.36
CA CYS A 99 -12.52 -7.82 13.32
C CYS A 99 -13.01 -9.23 13.66
N ILE A 100 -14.31 -9.47 13.52
CA ILE A 100 -14.95 -10.78 13.76
C ILE A 100 -15.31 -11.55 12.49
N CYS A 101 -14.99 -11.04 11.28
CA CYS A 101 -15.44 -11.63 10.02
C CYS A 101 -15.03 -13.10 9.83
N LYS A 102 -13.89 -13.52 10.41
CA LYS A 102 -13.43 -14.92 10.38
C LYS A 102 -14.30 -15.85 11.23
N ILE A 103 -14.84 -15.34 12.34
CA ILE A 103 -15.67 -16.10 13.29
C ILE A 103 -17.14 -16.07 12.83
N LYS A 104 -17.60 -14.91 12.34
CA LYS A 104 -18.98 -14.68 11.94
C LYS A 104 -19.02 -14.00 10.58
N LYS A 105 -19.38 -14.78 9.56
CA LYS A 105 -19.58 -14.26 8.20
C LYS A 105 -20.71 -13.23 8.20
N VAL A 106 -20.38 -11.99 7.86
CA VAL A 106 -21.35 -10.90 7.75
C VAL A 106 -21.94 -10.91 6.35
N LYS A 107 -23.27 -11.01 6.24
CA LYS A 107 -23.96 -11.10 4.93
C LYS A 107 -24.01 -9.77 4.15
N LYS A 108 -23.94 -8.63 4.85
CA LYS A 108 -23.96 -7.27 4.26
C LYS A 108 -22.99 -6.37 5.00
N ARG A 109 -22.21 -5.58 4.26
CA ARG A 109 -21.29 -4.57 4.82
C ARG A 109 -22.06 -3.64 5.76
N ARG A 110 -21.57 -3.46 7.00
CA ARG A 110 -22.17 -2.56 7.97
C ARG A 110 -21.78 -1.11 7.70
N LYS A 111 -22.69 -0.18 7.99
CA LYS A 111 -22.41 1.26 7.89
C LYS A 111 -21.43 1.66 8.99
N ILE A 112 -20.40 2.41 8.62
CA ILE A 112 -19.40 2.94 9.53
C ILE A 112 -19.69 4.43 9.78
N ILE A 113 -19.60 4.84 11.04
CA ILE A 113 -19.67 6.25 11.44
C ILE A 113 -18.23 6.72 11.68
N VAL A 114 -17.79 7.69 10.90
CA VAL A 114 -16.42 8.20 10.94
C VAL A 114 -16.26 9.20 12.09
N ASP A 115 -15.41 8.87 13.06
CA ASP A 115 -15.02 9.78 14.15
C ASP A 115 -13.62 10.34 13.92
N ASN A 116 -13.54 11.51 13.26
CA ASN A 116 -12.28 12.13 12.86
C ASN A 116 -11.33 12.44 14.05
N THR A 117 -11.82 12.45 15.29
CA THR A 117 -10.96 12.66 16.47
C THR A 117 -10.01 11.48 16.71
N LYS A 118 -10.36 10.28 16.22
CA LYS A 118 -9.58 9.04 16.32
C LYS A 118 -8.59 8.83 15.18
N ARG A 119 -8.54 9.74 14.19
CA ARG A 119 -7.69 9.58 13.01
C ARG A 119 -6.20 9.59 13.40
N PRO A 120 -5.42 8.55 13.08
CA PRO A 120 -3.99 8.55 13.37
C PRO A 120 -3.25 9.67 12.62
N LYS A 121 -2.28 10.30 13.28
CA LYS A 121 -1.51 11.43 12.74
C LYS A 121 -0.23 11.01 11.98
N SER A 122 0.15 9.74 12.06
CA SER A 122 1.40 9.21 11.48
C SER A 122 1.17 7.87 10.78
N LEU A 123 2.05 7.51 9.85
CA LEU A 123 2.02 6.20 9.19
C LEU A 123 2.11 5.06 10.22
N LYS A 124 3.00 5.19 11.21
CA LYS A 124 3.09 4.26 12.34
C LYS A 124 1.79 4.17 13.14
N GLY A 125 1.05 5.26 13.29
CA GLY A 125 -0.26 5.28 13.92
C GLY A 125 -1.30 4.48 13.12
N PHE A 126 -1.32 4.61 11.79
CA PHE A 126 -2.17 3.78 10.93
C PHE A 126 -1.79 2.30 11.01
N GLN A 127 -0.50 1.96 11.01
CA GLN A 127 -0.05 0.57 11.17
C GLN A 127 -0.57 -0.05 12.48
N LYS A 128 -0.49 0.70 13.60
CA LYS A 128 -1.05 0.28 14.90
C LYS A 128 -2.56 0.10 14.85
N MET A 129 -3.28 1.06 14.27
CA MET A 129 -4.73 0.97 14.08
C MET A 129 -5.11 -0.32 13.32
N PHE A 130 -4.39 -0.67 12.24
CA PHE A 130 -4.66 -1.91 11.51
C PHE A 130 -4.29 -3.17 12.30
N ASN A 131 -3.33 -3.11 13.23
CA ASN A 131 -3.08 -4.22 14.15
C ASN A 131 -4.23 -4.41 15.15
N GLU A 132 -4.89 -3.34 15.57
CA GLU A 132 -6.06 -3.43 16.46
C GLU A 132 -7.30 -3.94 15.70
N ILE A 133 -7.50 -3.52 14.45
CA ILE A 133 -8.57 -4.03 13.60
C ILE A 133 -8.32 -5.50 13.22
N TYR A 134 -7.10 -5.84 12.82
CA TYR A 134 -6.72 -7.17 12.34
C TYR A 134 -5.49 -7.72 13.09
N PRO A 135 -5.65 -8.18 14.35
CA PRO A 135 -4.55 -8.64 15.18
C PRO A 135 -3.73 -9.76 14.53
N LYS A 136 -2.40 -9.66 14.65
CA LYS A 136 -1.47 -10.65 14.08
C LYS A 136 -1.63 -12.03 14.70
N GLU A 137 -2.06 -12.11 15.96
CA GLU A 137 -2.27 -13.36 16.71
C GLU A 137 -3.36 -14.23 16.08
N GLY A 138 -4.26 -13.64 15.27
CA GLY A 138 -5.35 -14.34 14.57
C GLY A 138 -5.00 -14.85 13.17
N ARG A 139 -3.73 -14.84 12.75
CA ARG A 139 -3.28 -15.35 11.44
C ARG A 139 -1.80 -15.75 11.41
N THR A 140 -1.43 -16.63 10.48
CA THR A 140 -0.03 -16.84 10.14
C THR A 140 0.46 -15.78 9.15
N LEU A 141 1.78 -15.64 9.00
CA LEU A 141 2.38 -14.75 8.01
C LEU A 141 2.03 -15.17 6.58
N GLU A 142 1.98 -16.46 6.29
CA GLU A 142 1.57 -17.00 4.98
C GLU A 142 0.13 -16.60 4.66
N HIS A 143 -0.77 -16.71 5.63
CA HIS A 143 -2.15 -16.27 5.47
C HIS A 143 -2.20 -14.76 5.19
N ALA A 144 -1.45 -13.93 5.93
CA ALA A 144 -1.35 -12.50 5.62
C ALA A 144 -0.83 -12.24 4.19
N GLY A 145 0.14 -13.04 3.73
CA GLY A 145 0.68 -12.98 2.37
C GLY A 145 -0.33 -13.36 1.29
N ILE A 146 -1.18 -14.36 1.53
CA ILE A 146 -2.26 -14.74 0.58
C ILE A 146 -3.22 -13.57 0.37
N HIS A 147 -3.71 -12.95 1.45
CA HIS A 147 -4.57 -11.76 1.34
C HIS A 147 -3.86 -10.63 0.59
N LEU A 148 -2.59 -10.35 0.88
CA LEU A 148 -1.83 -9.34 0.13
C LEU A 148 -1.75 -9.67 -1.38
N ALA A 149 -1.67 -10.94 -1.76
CA ALA A 149 -1.69 -11.38 -3.14
C ALA A 149 -3.05 -11.13 -3.81
N GLU A 150 -4.13 -11.49 -3.11
CA GLU A 150 -5.52 -11.26 -3.54
C GLU A 150 -5.75 -9.77 -3.82
N GLU A 151 -5.45 -8.91 -2.86
CA GLU A 151 -5.61 -7.45 -3.01
C GLU A 151 -4.74 -6.86 -4.14
N SER A 152 -3.56 -7.42 -4.38
CA SER A 152 -2.73 -7.00 -5.51
C SER A 152 -3.32 -7.41 -6.86
N GLY A 153 -4.08 -8.50 -6.91
CA GLY A 153 -4.88 -8.90 -8.07
C GLY A 153 -6.06 -7.95 -8.27
N GLU A 154 -6.79 -7.65 -7.20
CA GLU A 154 -7.97 -6.75 -7.23
C GLU A 154 -7.59 -5.32 -7.68
N VAL A 155 -6.47 -4.77 -7.19
CA VAL A 155 -5.93 -3.50 -7.71
C VAL A 155 -5.68 -3.56 -9.22
N SER A 156 -5.13 -4.68 -9.70
CA SER A 156 -4.85 -4.89 -11.13
C SER A 156 -6.12 -4.96 -11.96
N GLU A 157 -7.12 -5.70 -11.49
CA GLU A 157 -8.42 -5.81 -12.14
C GLU A 157 -9.13 -4.46 -12.18
N ALA A 158 -9.10 -3.70 -11.09
CA ALA A 158 -9.70 -2.36 -11.02
C ALA A 158 -9.05 -1.37 -12.00
N VAL A 159 -7.70 -1.37 -12.08
CA VAL A 159 -6.96 -0.54 -13.04
C VAL A 159 -7.26 -0.98 -14.47
N HIS A 160 -7.19 -2.28 -14.76
CA HIS A 160 -7.50 -2.81 -16.09
C HIS A 160 -8.91 -2.42 -16.53
N ALA A 161 -9.90 -2.64 -15.67
CA ALA A 161 -11.29 -2.30 -15.91
C ALA A 161 -11.48 -0.80 -16.20
N PHE A 162 -10.79 0.09 -15.47
CA PHE A 162 -10.84 1.53 -15.70
C PHE A 162 -10.23 1.94 -17.06
N LEU A 163 -9.19 1.24 -17.51
CA LEU A 163 -8.48 1.57 -18.75
C LEU A 163 -9.20 1.03 -19.99
N THR A 164 -9.78 -0.17 -19.91
CA THR A 164 -10.37 -0.85 -21.09
C THR A 164 -11.86 -0.60 -21.26
N ASN A 165 -12.59 -0.29 -20.17
CA ASN A 165 -14.05 -0.16 -20.23
C ASN A 165 -14.51 1.30 -20.12
N GLN A 166 -15.14 1.80 -21.19
CA GLN A 166 -15.67 3.17 -21.24
C GLN A 166 -16.97 3.36 -20.46
N THR A 167 -17.71 2.28 -20.17
CA THR A 167 -18.94 2.34 -19.37
C THR A 167 -18.64 2.39 -17.88
N ASN A 168 -19.42 3.19 -17.14
CA ASN A 168 -19.27 3.39 -15.69
C ASN A 168 -17.86 3.82 -15.26
N ARG A 169 -17.13 4.56 -16.10
CA ARG A 169 -15.73 4.96 -15.85
C ARG A 169 -15.52 5.64 -14.50
N LYS A 170 -16.47 6.46 -14.04
CA LYS A 170 -16.42 7.10 -12.72
C LYS A 170 -16.47 6.08 -11.58
N GLU A 171 -17.35 5.09 -11.66
CA GLU A 171 -17.45 4.02 -10.66
C GLU A 171 -16.18 3.17 -10.65
N ARG A 172 -15.66 2.79 -11.83
CA ARG A 172 -14.40 2.04 -11.95
C ARG A 172 -13.21 2.80 -11.38
N PHE A 173 -13.15 4.10 -11.61
CA PHE A 173 -12.14 4.97 -11.01
C PHE A 173 -12.23 5.02 -9.49
N LEU A 174 -13.45 5.01 -8.93
CA LEU A 174 -13.64 4.89 -7.49
C LEU A 174 -13.27 3.51 -6.97
N ASN A 175 -13.50 2.44 -7.73
CA ASN A 175 -13.11 1.09 -7.34
C ASN A 175 -11.59 0.97 -7.10
N ILE A 176 -10.76 1.61 -7.93
CA ILE A 176 -9.31 1.64 -7.71
C ILE A 176 -8.96 2.20 -6.32
N LYS A 177 -9.71 3.20 -5.83
CA LYS A 177 -9.50 3.73 -4.46
C LYS A 177 -9.77 2.67 -3.41
N GLU A 178 -10.83 1.88 -3.59
CA GLU A 178 -11.21 0.82 -2.65
C GLU A 178 -10.12 -0.25 -2.60
N GLU A 179 -9.68 -0.76 -3.76
CA GLU A 179 -8.69 -1.84 -3.79
C GLU A 179 -7.30 -1.36 -3.35
N LEU A 180 -6.92 -0.09 -3.62
CA LEU A 180 -5.70 0.48 -3.04
C LEU A 180 -5.77 0.56 -1.52
N ALA A 181 -6.93 0.86 -0.95
CA ALA A 181 -7.12 0.90 0.50
C ALA A 181 -6.95 -0.49 1.10
N ASP A 182 -7.52 -1.50 0.47
CA ASP A 182 -7.47 -2.88 0.94
C ASP A 182 -6.05 -3.46 0.78
N TYR A 183 -5.38 -3.22 -0.35
CA TYR A 183 -3.97 -3.57 -0.54
C TYR A 183 -3.06 -2.96 0.54
N ILE A 184 -3.21 -1.67 0.85
CA ILE A 184 -2.44 -1.03 1.92
C ILE A 184 -2.76 -1.66 3.28
N SER A 185 -4.04 -1.97 3.55
CA SER A 185 -4.44 -2.65 4.79
C SER A 185 -3.79 -4.04 4.94
N CYS A 186 -3.72 -4.79 3.84
CA CYS A 186 -3.07 -6.10 3.79
C CYS A 186 -1.54 -5.98 3.90
N SER A 187 -0.95 -4.92 3.34
CA SER A 187 0.46 -4.62 3.52
C SER A 187 0.81 -4.36 4.99
N PHE A 188 -0.01 -3.57 5.70
CA PHE A 188 0.12 -3.44 7.16
C PHE A 188 -0.05 -4.78 7.87
N GLY A 189 -0.97 -5.62 7.39
CA GLY A 189 -1.19 -6.95 7.93
C GLY A 189 0.03 -7.87 7.85
N VAL A 190 0.72 -7.87 6.70
CA VAL A 190 1.98 -8.60 6.53
C VAL A 190 3.07 -8.00 7.42
N ALA A 191 3.21 -6.67 7.43
CA ALA A 191 4.22 -5.99 8.24
C ALA A 191 4.05 -6.29 9.74
N ASN A 192 2.81 -6.23 10.25
CA ASN A 192 2.51 -6.56 11.65
C ASN A 192 2.80 -8.03 11.96
N SER A 193 2.47 -8.94 11.04
CA SER A 193 2.70 -10.40 11.22
C SER A 193 4.18 -10.80 11.11
N SER A 194 5.05 -9.89 10.67
CA SER A 194 6.50 -10.08 10.52
C SER A 194 7.33 -9.06 11.32
N ASP A 195 6.69 -8.32 12.22
CA ASP A 195 7.32 -7.29 13.07
C ASP A 195 8.13 -6.23 12.30
N ILE A 196 7.69 -5.89 11.10
CA ILE A 196 8.27 -4.81 10.28
C ILE A 196 7.61 -3.49 10.66
N ASP A 197 8.40 -2.52 11.15
CA ASP A 197 7.96 -1.12 11.23
C ASP A 197 8.06 -0.47 9.84
N ILE A 198 6.91 -0.18 9.21
CA ILE A 198 6.89 0.39 7.86
C ILE A 198 7.47 1.81 7.87
N ALA A 199 7.14 2.64 8.86
CA ALA A 199 7.59 4.03 8.87
C ALA A 199 9.10 4.13 9.03
N GLU A 200 9.68 3.29 9.89
CA GLU A 200 11.14 3.19 10.03
C GLU A 200 11.77 2.60 8.78
N GLY A 201 11.24 1.48 8.27
CA GLY A 201 11.73 0.84 7.06
C GLY A 201 11.75 1.77 5.84
N LEU A 202 10.71 2.57 5.65
CA LEU A 202 10.65 3.57 4.57
C LEU A 202 11.64 4.72 4.79
N SER A 203 11.80 5.18 6.03
CA SER A 203 12.76 6.24 6.37
C SER A 203 14.20 5.79 6.06
N ASP A 204 14.53 4.53 6.33
CA ASP A 204 15.84 3.96 6.06
C ASP A 204 16.03 3.73 4.56
N LEU A 205 15.06 3.09 3.92
CA LEU A 205 15.12 2.69 2.50
C LEU A 205 15.25 3.91 1.59
N PHE A 206 14.56 5.00 1.92
CA PHE A 206 14.55 6.25 1.15
C PHE A 206 15.42 7.36 1.77
N TYR A 207 16.34 7.02 2.69
CA TYR A 207 17.25 8.00 3.31
C TYR A 207 17.96 8.86 2.26
N ASN A 208 18.32 8.26 1.13
CA ASN A 208 18.96 8.94 0.00
C ASN A 208 18.04 9.06 -1.23
N ASN A 209 16.74 9.33 -1.04
CA ASN A 209 15.74 9.48 -2.11
C ASN A 209 15.53 8.19 -2.92
N CYS A 210 15.54 8.27 -4.26
CA CYS A 210 15.29 7.12 -5.14
C CYS A 210 16.16 5.92 -4.78
N LEU A 211 15.55 4.73 -4.74
CA LEU A 211 16.22 3.49 -4.32
C LEU A 211 17.37 3.07 -5.24
N ALA A 212 17.31 3.46 -6.50
CA ALA A 212 18.30 3.10 -7.52
C ALA A 212 19.32 4.22 -7.78
N CYS A 213 18.88 5.42 -8.15
CA CYS A 213 19.80 6.51 -8.53
C CYS A 213 20.11 7.51 -7.41
N HIS A 214 19.43 7.39 -6.27
CA HIS A 214 19.60 8.27 -5.10
C HIS A 214 19.34 9.77 -5.34
N LYS A 215 18.52 10.10 -6.34
CA LYS A 215 18.18 11.48 -6.71
C LYS A 215 16.70 11.80 -6.48
N ALA A 216 16.41 13.08 -6.27
CA ALA A 216 15.07 13.67 -6.27
C ALA A 216 15.10 14.98 -7.08
N PRO A 217 14.45 15.07 -8.26
CA PRO A 217 13.70 14.00 -8.91
C PRO A 217 14.59 12.83 -9.35
N CYS A 218 14.01 11.63 -9.38
CA CYS A 218 14.64 10.42 -9.89
C CYS A 218 15.04 10.59 -11.37
N LYS A 219 16.16 9.97 -11.76
CA LYS A 219 16.70 9.97 -13.13
C LYS A 219 16.79 8.57 -13.75
N CYS A 220 16.15 7.58 -13.13
CA CYS A 220 16.12 6.22 -13.63
C CYS A 220 15.30 6.10 -14.92
N THR A 221 15.78 5.26 -15.83
CA THR A 221 15.04 4.79 -17.00
C THR A 221 14.21 3.55 -16.66
N LEU A 222 13.25 3.19 -17.51
CA LEU A 222 12.50 1.93 -17.39
C LEU A 222 13.45 0.72 -17.30
N ASP A 223 14.46 0.66 -18.17
CA ASP A 223 15.46 -0.41 -18.17
C ASP A 223 16.21 -0.51 -16.83
N SER A 224 16.64 0.62 -16.28
CA SER A 224 17.33 0.63 -14.98
C SER A 224 16.45 0.14 -13.82
N ILE A 225 15.14 0.38 -13.87
CA ILE A 225 14.18 -0.07 -12.85
C ILE A 225 13.87 -1.56 -13.04
N THR A 226 13.71 -2.01 -14.30
CA THR A 226 13.48 -3.42 -14.62
C THR A 226 14.66 -4.30 -14.18
N ASN A 227 15.89 -3.80 -14.32
CA ASN A 227 17.10 -4.51 -13.90
C ASN A 227 17.48 -4.27 -12.42
N PHE A 228 16.73 -3.46 -11.69
CA PHE A 228 17.03 -3.17 -10.29
C PHE A 228 16.93 -4.45 -9.42
N PRO A 229 18.00 -4.80 -8.67
CA PRO A 229 18.04 -6.01 -7.86
C PRO A 229 17.09 -5.92 -6.66
N SER A 230 16.65 -7.09 -6.19
CA SER A 230 15.69 -7.26 -5.10
C SER A 230 15.99 -8.43 -4.18
#